data_AF-A0A923XDX4-F1
#
_entry.id   AF-A0A923XDX4-F1
#
_cell.length_a   1.000
_cell.length_b   1.000
_cell.length_c   1.000
_cell.angle_alpha   90.00
_cell.angle_beta   90.00
_cell.angle_gamma   90.00
#
_symmetry.space_group_name_H-M   'P 1'
#
loop_
_entity.id
_entity.type
_entity.pdbx_description
1 polymer ?
#
loop_
_entity_poly.entity_id
_entity_poly.type
_entity_poly.pdbx_seq_one_letter_code
_entity_poly.pdbx_strand_id
1 'polypeptide(L)'
;MVTIWSRSDTFAHAFTVPPIVAWLIWRQRDALAVRRPRASAWVLLPIGVAALIWLLGDLSTTNAVTQLAFTALLVLAVVTVLGLSAARTIAFPLAFLFFAVPVGEFVTPQMMEWTADFTVFALRLSGIPVFREGQQFVIPSGSWSVVEACSGVRYLIASVMVGVLFAYLNYRSLHRRLIFIGVAILVP
;
A
#
# COMPACT_ATOMS: atom_id res chain seq x y z
N MET A 1 11.39 5.43 -7.08
CA MET A 1 9.93 5.17 -7.02
C MET A 1 9.34 4.97 -8.41
N VAL A 2 9.35 5.97 -9.30
CA VAL A 2 8.73 5.87 -10.65
C VAL A 2 9.24 4.66 -11.46
N THR A 3 10.55 4.37 -11.43
CA THR A 3 11.11 3.19 -12.10
C THR A 3 10.53 1.87 -11.59
N ILE A 4 10.25 1.77 -10.28
CA ILE A 4 9.64 0.57 -9.68
C ILE A 4 8.19 0.45 -10.15
N TRP A 5 7.44 1.55 -10.15
CA TRP A 5 6.07 1.57 -10.65
C TRP A 5 5.99 1.14 -12.12
N SER A 6 7.01 1.46 -12.94
CA SER A 6 7.06 1.07 -14.35
C SER A 6 7.54 -0.36 -14.61
N ARG A 7 8.34 -0.93 -13.71
CA ARG A 7 8.96 -2.26 -13.90
C ARG A 7 8.20 -3.38 -13.20
N SER A 8 7.47 -3.06 -12.14
CA SER A 8 6.73 -4.05 -11.34
C SER A 8 5.23 -3.85 -11.55
N ASP A 9 4.59 -4.84 -12.16
CA ASP A 9 3.14 -4.88 -12.33
C ASP A 9 2.38 -4.84 -10.99
N THR A 10 3.01 -5.31 -9.91
CA THR A 10 2.49 -5.25 -8.54
C THR A 10 2.24 -3.80 -8.09
N PHE A 11 3.10 -2.87 -8.50
CA PHE A 11 3.08 -1.47 -8.05
C PHE A 11 2.55 -0.49 -9.09
N ALA A 12 2.01 -0.97 -10.22
CA ALA A 12 1.42 -0.11 -11.24
C ALA A 12 0.27 0.78 -10.69
N HIS A 13 -0.44 0.29 -9.67
CA HIS A 13 -1.50 1.05 -8.99
C HIS A 13 -1.00 2.38 -8.39
N ALA A 14 0.27 2.48 -8.01
CA ALA A 14 0.85 3.67 -7.40
C ALA A 14 0.80 4.90 -8.33
N PHE A 15 0.76 4.72 -9.66
CA PHE A 15 0.54 5.82 -10.61
C PHE A 15 -0.83 6.48 -10.46
N THR A 16 -1.84 5.75 -10.00
CA THR A 16 -3.20 6.27 -9.82
C THR A 16 -3.37 7.06 -8.52
N VAL A 17 -2.46 6.85 -7.54
CA VAL A 17 -2.55 7.46 -6.21
C VAL A 17 -2.42 8.99 -6.27
N PRO A 18 -1.40 9.61 -6.91
CA PRO A 18 -1.28 11.07 -6.94
C PRO A 18 -2.48 11.79 -7.58
N PRO A 19 -3.03 11.36 -8.73
CA PRO A 19 -4.28 11.92 -9.27
C PRO A 19 -5.46 11.82 -8.30
N ILE A 20 -5.64 10.68 -7.63
CA ILE A 20 -6.72 10.49 -6.64
C ILE A 20 -6.52 11.43 -5.45
N VAL A 21 -5.31 11.56 -4.92
CA VAL A 21 -5.00 12.49 -3.83
C VAL A 21 -5.31 13.93 -4.23
N ALA A 22 -4.88 14.35 -5.42
CA ALA A 22 -5.17 15.69 -5.94
C ALA A 22 -6.69 15.94 -6.04
N TRP A 23 -7.45 14.97 -6.55
CA TRP A 23 -8.91 15.06 -6.63
C TRP A 23 -9.57 15.10 -5.24
N LEU A 24 -9.09 14.29 -4.28
CA LEU A 24 -9.60 14.29 -2.90
C LEU A 24 -9.34 15.63 -2.19
N ILE A 25 -8.17 16.24 -2.40
CA ILE A 25 -7.84 17.56 -1.88
C ILE A 25 -8.74 18.62 -2.54
N TRP A 26 -8.92 18.56 -3.86
CA TRP A 26 -9.79 19.47 -4.61
C TRP A 26 -11.23 19.43 -4.11
N ARG A 27 -11.76 18.25 -3.78
CA ARG A 27 -13.11 18.08 -3.21
C ARG A 27 -13.28 18.78 -1.86
N GLN A 28 -12.20 19.02 -1.13
CA GLN A 28 -12.22 19.68 0.18
C GLN A 28 -11.83 21.17 0.11
N ARG A 29 -11.69 21.75 -1.08
CA ARG A 29 -11.24 23.14 -1.27
C ARG A 29 -12.07 24.17 -0.50
N ASP A 30 -13.39 23.97 -0.41
CA ASP A 30 -14.28 24.92 0.28
C ASP A 30 -14.05 24.87 1.80
N ALA A 31 -13.80 23.68 2.35
CA ALA A 31 -13.45 23.50 3.76
C ALA A 31 -12.03 24.03 4.07
N LEU A 32 -11.11 23.93 3.12
CA LEU A 32 -9.76 24.48 3.22
C LEU A 32 -9.75 26.02 3.12
N ALA A 33 -10.60 26.61 2.28
CA ALA A 33 -10.65 28.06 2.06
C ALA A 33 -11.01 28.85 3.34
N VAL A 34 -11.77 28.24 4.24
CA VAL A 34 -12.13 28.84 5.54
C VAL A 34 -10.99 28.74 6.57
N ARG A 35 -9.99 27.89 6.34
CA ARG A 35 -8.84 27.72 7.23
C ARG A 35 -7.71 28.66 6.82
N ARG A 36 -7.22 29.44 7.78
CA ARG A 36 -6.01 30.25 7.57
C ARG A 36 -4.76 29.40 7.73
N PRO A 37 -3.84 29.39 6.75
CA PRO A 37 -2.55 28.73 6.89
C PRO A 37 -1.81 29.30 8.11
N ARG A 38 -1.34 28.43 8.99
CA ARG A 38 -0.49 28.80 10.13
C ARG A 38 0.69 27.86 10.17
N ALA A 39 1.84 28.35 9.72
CA ALA A 39 3.08 27.59 9.78
C ALA A 39 3.34 27.12 11.22
N SER A 40 3.65 25.84 11.36
CA SER A 40 3.90 25.24 12.66
C SER A 40 5.36 24.80 12.75
N ALA A 41 6.16 25.58 13.47
CA ALA A 41 7.58 25.29 13.68
C ALA A 41 7.82 23.96 14.42
N TRP A 42 6.83 23.47 15.18
CA TRP A 42 6.88 22.16 15.85
C TRP A 42 6.97 20.98 14.87
N VAL A 43 6.58 21.18 13.60
CA VAL A 43 6.67 20.15 12.55
C VAL A 43 8.11 19.98 12.03
N LEU A 44 9.03 20.91 12.34
CA LEU A 44 10.44 20.79 11.97
C LEU A 44 11.12 19.59 12.65
N LEU A 45 10.73 19.26 13.89
CA LEU A 45 11.27 18.11 14.59
C LEU A 45 10.93 16.77 13.91
N PRO A 46 9.66 16.44 13.60
CA PRO A 46 9.34 15.23 12.85
C PRO A 46 9.91 15.25 11.42
N ILE A 47 10.09 16.42 10.78
CA ILE A 47 10.83 16.51 9.51
C ILE A 47 12.28 16.06 9.67
N GLY A 48 12.97 16.54 10.71
CA GLY A 48 14.35 16.13 11.00
C GLY A 48 14.46 14.63 11.24
N VAL A 49 13.52 14.04 11.99
CA VAL A 49 13.47 12.59 12.21
C VAL A 49 13.21 11.84 10.91
N ALA A 50 12.24 12.28 10.09
CA ALA A 50 11.95 11.63 8.81
C ALA A 50 13.13 11.73 7.83
N ALA A 51 13.86 12.85 7.83
CA ALA A 51 15.09 13.01 7.03
C ALA A 51 16.21 12.10 7.53
N LEU A 52 16.36 11.93 8.85
CA LEU A 52 17.32 10.98 9.41
C LEU A 52 16.96 9.53 9.04
N ILE A 53 15.69 9.15 9.12
CA ILE A 53 15.22 7.81 8.71
C ILE A 53 15.47 7.60 7.21
N TRP A 54 15.23 8.63 6.39
CA TRP A 54 15.54 8.58 4.96
C TRP A 54 17.03 8.32 4.73
N LEU A 55 17.90 9.06 5.43
CA LEU A 55 19.35 8.90 5.35
C LEU A 55 19.80 7.49 5.80
N LEU A 56 19.26 6.99 6.92
CA LEU A 56 19.55 5.64 7.40
C LEU A 56 19.07 4.56 6.42
N GLY A 57 17.92 4.77 5.77
CA GLY A 57 17.42 3.90 4.71
C GLY A 57 18.37 3.86 3.51
N ASP A 58 18.91 5.00 3.12
CA ASP A 58 19.85 5.13 2.00
C ASP A 58 21.18 4.43 2.32
N LEU A 59 21.73 4.69 3.52
CA LEU A 59 22.94 4.05 4.02
C LEU A 59 22.82 2.53 4.16
N SER A 60 21.62 2.02 4.50
CA SER A 60 21.33 0.59 4.59
C SER A 60 20.89 -0.03 3.26
N THR A 61 20.83 0.73 2.17
CA THR A 61 20.31 0.31 0.85
C THR A 61 18.88 -0.24 0.89
N THR A 62 18.10 0.13 1.91
CA THR A 62 16.73 -0.36 2.12
C THR A 62 15.72 0.55 1.42
N ASN A 63 15.42 0.23 0.17
CA ASN A 63 14.51 1.01 -0.68
C ASN A 63 13.12 1.26 -0.07
N ALA A 64 12.55 0.29 0.65
CA ALA A 64 11.24 0.46 1.29
C ALA A 64 11.25 1.60 2.33
N VAL A 65 12.32 1.66 3.14
CA VAL A 65 12.48 2.66 4.21
C VAL A 65 12.68 4.05 3.61
N THR A 66 13.53 4.19 2.58
CA THR A 66 13.77 5.49 1.93
C THR A 66 12.50 6.04 1.29
N GLN A 67 11.69 5.19 0.66
CA GLN A 67 10.48 5.62 -0.05
C GLN A 67 9.33 5.97 0.90
N LEU A 68 9.21 5.24 2.00
CA LEU A 68 8.27 5.57 3.08
C LEU A 68 8.65 6.90 3.73
N ALA A 69 9.94 7.08 4.05
CA ALA A 69 10.45 8.32 4.64
C ALA A 69 10.28 9.52 3.69
N PHE A 70 10.54 9.35 2.39
CA PHE A 70 10.30 10.38 1.38
C PHE A 70 8.82 10.80 1.31
N THR A 71 7.91 9.83 1.33
CA THR A 71 6.47 10.12 1.31
C THR A 71 6.01 10.80 2.60
N ALA A 72 6.56 10.38 3.75
CA ALA A 72 6.34 11.06 5.03
C ALA A 72 6.84 12.51 5.02
N LEU A 73 8.00 12.78 4.42
CA LEU A 73 8.53 14.14 4.24
C LEU A 73 7.59 15.00 3.39
N LEU A 74 7.03 14.46 2.30
CA LEU A 74 6.03 15.18 1.49
C LEU A 74 4.79 15.54 2.32
N VAL A 75 4.26 14.59 3.09
CA VAL A 75 3.11 14.83 3.97
C VAL A 75 3.44 15.90 5.02
N LEU A 76 4.60 15.80 5.68
CA LEU A 76 5.06 16.76 6.68
C LEU A 76 5.33 18.16 6.10
N ALA A 77 5.79 18.25 4.85
CA ALA A 77 5.96 19.52 4.15
C ALA A 77 4.61 20.22 3.97
N VAL A 78 3.57 19.48 3.55
CA VAL A 78 2.20 20.01 3.45
C VAL A 78 1.69 20.48 4.82
N VAL A 79 1.92 19.71 5.88
CA VAL A 79 1.54 20.07 7.26
C VAL A 79 2.27 21.33 7.73
N THR A 80 3.54 21.49 7.37
CA THR A 80 4.35 22.66 7.73
C THR A 80 3.83 23.94 7.07
N VAL A 81 3.47 23.87 5.79
CA VAL A 81 2.99 25.02 5.01
C VAL A 81 1.55 25.40 5.37
N LEU A 82 0.65 24.42 5.43
CA LEU A 82 -0.78 24.68 5.68
C LEU A 82 -1.11 24.80 7.18
N GLY A 83 -0.26 24.25 8.04
CA GLY A 83 -0.52 24.12 9.48
C GLY A 83 -1.38 22.92 9.84
N LEU A 84 -1.36 22.56 11.12
CA LEU A 84 -2.02 21.36 11.64
C LEU A 84 -3.56 21.40 11.49
N SER A 85 -4.16 22.59 11.56
CA SER A 85 -5.62 22.78 11.44
C SER A 85 -6.12 22.45 10.03
N ALA A 86 -5.46 22.96 9.00
CA ALA A 86 -5.78 22.68 7.61
C ALA A 86 -5.38 21.25 7.22
N ALA A 87 -4.22 20.76 7.67
CA ALA A 87 -3.78 19.40 7.42
C ALA A 87 -4.73 18.33 7.99
N ARG A 88 -5.38 18.60 9.15
CA ARG A 88 -6.41 17.73 9.71
C ARG A 88 -7.65 17.59 8.81
N THR A 89 -7.96 18.61 8.03
CA THR A 89 -9.09 18.57 7.09
C THR A 89 -8.78 17.57 5.96
N ILE A 90 -7.58 17.66 5.40
CA ILE A 90 -7.05 16.77 4.35
C ILE A 90 -6.28 15.55 4.89
N ALA A 91 -6.50 15.14 6.14
CA ALA A 91 -5.74 14.05 6.75
C ALA A 91 -5.87 12.73 5.98
N PHE A 92 -7.07 12.45 5.46
CA PHE A 92 -7.29 11.27 4.63
C PHE A 92 -6.53 11.31 3.29
N PRO A 93 -6.64 12.37 2.45
CA PRO A 93 -5.80 12.48 1.25
C PRO A 93 -4.30 12.34 1.53
N LEU A 94 -3.80 12.93 2.63
CA LEU A 94 -2.40 12.81 3.04
C LEU A 94 -2.03 11.38 3.43
N ALA A 95 -2.89 10.69 4.19
CA ALA A 95 -2.69 9.28 4.51
C ALA A 95 -2.78 8.37 3.27
N PHE A 96 -3.65 8.71 2.32
CA PHE A 96 -3.82 7.95 1.08
C PHE A 96 -2.57 8.00 0.19
N LEU A 97 -1.75 9.05 0.31
CA LEU A 97 -0.48 9.15 -0.41
C LEU A 97 0.49 8.01 -0.09
N PHE A 98 0.39 7.40 1.09
CA PHE A 98 1.23 6.26 1.47
C PHE A 98 0.96 5.00 0.63
N PHE A 99 -0.20 4.88 -0.04
CA PHE A 99 -0.44 3.82 -1.03
C PHE A 99 0.43 3.96 -2.28
N ALA A 100 1.08 5.11 -2.51
CA ALA A 100 2.04 5.26 -3.60
C ALA A 100 3.41 4.62 -3.29
N VAL A 101 3.67 4.28 -2.02
CA VAL A 101 4.91 3.66 -1.59
C VAL A 101 4.87 2.18 -1.98
N PRO A 102 5.79 1.70 -2.82
CA PRO A 102 5.80 0.30 -3.25
C PRO A 102 6.36 -0.58 -2.12
N VAL A 103 5.49 -0.90 -1.17
CA VAL A 103 5.71 -1.76 -0.01
C VAL A 103 4.64 -2.84 -0.01
N GLY A 104 5.02 -4.09 0.33
CA GLY A 104 4.09 -5.21 0.36
C GLY A 104 4.64 -6.53 -0.18
N GLU A 105 5.75 -6.49 -0.93
CA GLU A 105 6.40 -7.70 -1.48
C GLU A 105 6.88 -8.67 -0.39
N PHE A 106 7.06 -8.21 0.84
CA PHE A 106 7.38 -9.09 1.98
C PHE A 106 6.26 -10.10 2.29
N VAL A 107 5.02 -9.85 1.86
CA VAL A 107 3.88 -10.76 2.01
C VAL A 107 3.87 -11.83 0.91
N THR A 108 4.53 -11.58 -0.22
CA THR A 108 4.56 -12.47 -1.39
C THR A 108 5.00 -13.89 -1.04
N PRO A 109 6.10 -14.14 -0.31
CA PRO A 109 6.53 -15.51 -0.01
C PRO A 109 5.49 -16.29 0.79
N GLN A 110 4.84 -15.63 1.75
CA GLN A 110 3.82 -16.26 2.58
C GLN A 110 2.54 -16.57 1.79
N MET A 111 2.11 -15.67 0.91
CA MET A 111 0.95 -15.94 0.05
C MET A 111 1.23 -17.04 -0.99
N MET A 112 2.46 -17.12 -1.50
CA MET A 112 2.87 -18.21 -2.38
C MET A 112 2.86 -19.56 -1.66
N GLU A 113 3.30 -19.61 -0.41
CA GLU A 113 3.26 -20.82 0.42
C GLU A 113 1.82 -21.30 0.65
N TRP A 114 0.90 -20.39 0.99
CA TRP A 114 -0.53 -20.73 1.12
C TRP A 114 -1.14 -21.21 -0.21
N THR A 115 -0.75 -20.59 -1.32
CA THR A 115 -1.18 -21.02 -2.66
C THR A 115 -0.67 -22.43 -2.97
N ALA A 116 0.58 -22.72 -2.58
CA ALA A 116 1.21 -24.02 -2.72
C ALA A 116 0.52 -25.10 -1.88
N ASP A 117 0.23 -24.80 -0.61
CA ASP A 117 -0.53 -25.67 0.31
C ASP A 117 -1.91 -26.02 -0.29
N PHE A 118 -2.65 -25.00 -0.71
CA PHE A 118 -3.97 -25.17 -1.31
C PHE A 118 -3.92 -26.01 -2.59
N THR A 119 -2.93 -25.77 -3.46
CA THR A 119 -2.75 -26.51 -4.71
C THR A 119 -2.48 -27.98 -4.45
N VAL A 120 -1.59 -28.31 -3.51
CA VAL A 120 -1.30 -29.71 -3.14
C VAL A 120 -2.51 -30.38 -2.52
N PHE A 121 -3.24 -29.68 -1.65
CA PHE A 121 -4.47 -30.19 -1.07
C PHE A 121 -5.51 -30.53 -2.15
N ALA A 122 -5.75 -29.62 -3.09
CA ALA A 122 -6.68 -29.82 -4.20
C ALA A 122 -6.25 -30.98 -5.13
N LEU A 123 -4.95 -31.08 -5.47
CA LEU A 123 -4.41 -32.17 -6.28
C LEU A 123 -4.62 -33.54 -5.62
N ARG A 124 -4.31 -33.65 -4.32
CA ARG A 124 -4.53 -34.89 -3.57
C ARG A 124 -6.00 -35.25 -3.48
N LEU A 125 -6.88 -34.27 -3.30
CA LEU A 125 -8.33 -34.47 -3.28
C LEU A 125 -8.86 -34.98 -4.64
N SER A 126 -8.25 -34.54 -5.74
CA SER A 126 -8.56 -35.04 -7.09
C SER A 126 -7.98 -36.42 -7.42
N GLY A 127 -7.21 -37.03 -6.51
CA GLY A 127 -6.55 -38.32 -6.70
C GLY A 127 -5.24 -38.27 -7.47
N ILE A 128 -4.71 -37.07 -7.77
CA ILE A 128 -3.44 -36.90 -8.48
C ILE A 128 -2.29 -36.98 -7.45
N PRO A 129 -1.35 -37.93 -7.60
CA PRO A 129 -0.17 -37.98 -6.74
C PRO A 129 0.71 -36.75 -7.01
N VAL A 130 1.16 -36.11 -5.94
CA VAL A 130 1.99 -34.90 -6.00
C VAL A 130 3.12 -34.97 -4.98
N PHE A 131 4.35 -34.74 -5.47
CA PHE A 131 5.52 -34.49 -4.64
C PHE A 131 5.78 -32.99 -4.60
N ARG A 132 6.07 -32.45 -3.40
CA ARG A 132 6.30 -31.01 -3.20
C ARG A 132 7.65 -30.78 -2.53
N GLU A 133 8.41 -29.84 -3.06
CA GLU A 133 9.61 -29.28 -2.44
C GLU A 133 9.55 -27.74 -2.49
N GLY A 134 9.25 -27.10 -1.36
CA GLY A 134 8.98 -25.67 -1.31
C GLY A 134 7.81 -25.26 -2.23
N GLN A 135 8.06 -24.37 -3.19
CA GLN A 135 7.07 -23.90 -4.17
C GLN A 135 7.08 -24.71 -5.48
N GLN A 136 7.90 -25.76 -5.57
CA GLN A 136 7.96 -26.67 -6.72
C GLN A 136 7.14 -27.93 -6.44
N PHE A 137 6.41 -28.39 -7.46
CA PHE A 137 5.66 -29.64 -7.41
C PHE A 137 5.96 -30.50 -8.62
N VAL A 138 5.99 -31.80 -8.41
CA VAL A 138 6.11 -32.80 -9.47
C VAL A 138 4.86 -33.67 -9.45
N ILE A 139 4.17 -33.71 -10.58
CA ILE A 139 3.00 -34.55 -10.84
C ILE A 139 3.26 -35.40 -12.10
N PRO A 140 2.46 -36.44 -12.39
CA PRO A 140 2.69 -37.31 -13.55
C PRO A 140 2.75 -36.57 -14.90
N SER A 141 2.09 -35.42 -15.02
CA SER A 141 2.08 -34.61 -16.23
C SER A 141 3.26 -33.64 -16.36
N GLY A 142 4.09 -33.48 -15.32
CA GLY A 142 5.28 -32.61 -15.36
C GLY A 142 5.59 -31.91 -14.04
N SER A 143 6.55 -30.99 -14.09
CA SER A 143 6.95 -30.15 -12.96
C SER A 143 6.34 -28.75 -13.05
N TRP A 144 5.86 -28.24 -11.92
CA TRP A 144 5.15 -26.96 -11.79
C TRP A 144 5.74 -26.15 -10.64
N SER A 145 5.60 -24.83 -10.72
CA SER A 145 6.07 -23.90 -9.69
C SER A 145 5.04 -22.81 -9.43
N VAL A 146 4.83 -22.47 -8.15
CA VAL A 146 4.18 -21.19 -7.81
C VAL A 146 5.19 -20.09 -8.02
N VAL A 147 4.95 -19.21 -9.00
CA VAL A 147 5.74 -17.99 -9.23
C VAL A 147 5.03 -16.78 -8.62
N GLU A 148 5.74 -15.67 -8.44
CA GLU A 148 5.21 -14.45 -7.79
C GLU A 148 3.88 -13.97 -8.41
N ALA A 149 3.73 -14.10 -9.73
CA ALA A 149 2.50 -13.76 -10.44
C ALA A 149 1.27 -14.56 -9.99
N CYS A 150 1.47 -15.75 -9.42
CA CYS A 150 0.41 -16.63 -8.90
C CYS A 150 0.06 -16.36 -7.43
N SER A 151 0.79 -15.49 -6.73
CA SER A 151 0.60 -15.23 -5.29
C SER A 151 -0.70 -14.49 -4.96
N GLY A 152 -1.29 -13.76 -5.91
CA GLY A 152 -2.44 -12.90 -5.67
C GLY A 152 -2.13 -11.58 -4.94
N VAL A 153 -0.88 -11.31 -4.54
CA VAL A 153 -0.46 -10.08 -3.84
C VAL A 153 -0.89 -8.81 -4.59
N ARG A 154 -0.77 -8.81 -5.91
CA ARG A 154 -1.16 -7.66 -6.75
C ARG A 154 -2.64 -7.31 -6.59
N TYR A 155 -3.51 -8.32 -6.58
CA TYR A 155 -4.96 -8.12 -6.41
C TYR A 155 -5.28 -7.68 -4.99
N LEU A 156 -4.60 -8.25 -3.99
CA LEU A 156 -4.74 -7.84 -2.59
C LEU A 156 -4.41 -6.36 -2.39
N ILE A 157 -3.24 -5.89 -2.87
CA ILE A 157 -2.84 -4.49 -2.71
C ILE A 157 -3.84 -3.55 -3.43
N ALA A 158 -4.27 -3.91 -4.64
CA ALA A 158 -5.26 -3.14 -5.38
C ALA A 158 -6.62 -3.10 -4.69
N SER A 159 -7.12 -4.24 -4.20
CA SER A 159 -8.38 -4.36 -3.47
C SER A 159 -8.36 -3.53 -2.19
N VAL A 160 -7.27 -3.57 -1.43
CA VAL A 160 -7.13 -2.74 -0.21
C VAL A 160 -7.11 -1.25 -0.55
N MET A 161 -6.34 -0.83 -1.55
CA MET A 161 -6.26 0.58 -1.97
C MET A 161 -7.65 1.11 -2.39
N VAL A 162 -8.33 0.39 -3.29
CA VAL A 162 -9.67 0.76 -3.77
C VAL A 162 -10.68 0.66 -2.64
N GLY A 163 -10.57 -0.34 -1.78
CA GLY A 163 -11.44 -0.58 -0.65
C GLY A 163 -11.38 0.56 0.37
N VAL A 164 -10.18 1.05 0.68
CA VAL A 164 -9.98 2.22 1.55
C VAL A 164 -10.56 3.48 0.94
N LEU A 165 -10.34 3.71 -0.36
CA LEU A 165 -10.91 4.85 -1.08
C LEU A 165 -12.45 4.81 -1.06
N PHE A 166 -13.02 3.66 -1.43
CA PHE A 166 -14.47 3.47 -1.47
C PHE A 166 -15.10 3.63 -0.08
N ALA A 167 -14.49 3.03 0.94
CA ALA A 167 -14.96 3.15 2.31
C ALA A 167 -15.01 4.59 2.79
N TYR A 168 -13.97 5.38 2.47
CA TYR A 168 -13.91 6.79 2.81
C TYR A 168 -15.01 7.62 2.11
N LEU A 169 -15.24 7.38 0.83
CA LEU A 169 -16.20 8.15 0.04
C LEU A 169 -17.67 7.83 0.38
N ASN A 170 -17.97 6.58 0.71
CA ASN A 170 -19.36 6.11 0.84
C ASN A 170 -19.85 5.97 2.28
N TYR A 171 -18.97 5.60 3.22
CA TYR A 171 -19.37 5.41 4.62
C TYR A 171 -19.04 6.65 5.47
N ARG A 172 -20.00 7.05 6.32
CA ARG A 172 -19.79 8.08 7.34
C ARG A 172 -19.23 7.52 8.65
N SER A 173 -19.62 6.31 9.04
CA SER A 173 -19.20 5.68 10.29
C SER A 173 -17.83 4.99 10.13
N LEU A 174 -16.91 5.24 11.06
CA LEU A 174 -15.60 4.59 11.09
C LEU A 174 -15.72 3.06 11.19
N HIS A 175 -16.69 2.56 11.95
CA HIS A 175 -16.91 1.13 12.10
C HIS A 175 -17.23 0.46 10.76
N ARG A 176 -18.13 1.06 9.96
CA ARG A 176 -18.48 0.53 8.62
C ARG A 176 -17.29 0.60 7.66
N ARG A 177 -16.45 1.64 7.79
CA ARG A 177 -15.21 1.75 7.00
C ARG A 177 -14.25 0.61 7.33
N LEU A 178 -14.00 0.36 8.61
CA LEU A 178 -13.09 -0.69 9.05
C LEU A 178 -13.59 -2.08 8.67
N ILE A 179 -14.89 -2.35 8.78
CA ILE A 179 -15.49 -3.60 8.29
C ILE A 179 -15.26 -3.77 6.80
N PHE A 180 -15.55 -2.74 6.00
CA PHE A 180 -15.41 -2.83 4.55
C PHE A 180 -13.95 -3.04 4.12
N ILE A 181 -13.02 -2.33 4.77
CA ILE A 181 -11.58 -2.53 4.55
C ILE A 181 -11.17 -3.96 4.95
N GLY A 182 -11.69 -4.48 6.06
CA GLY A 182 -11.45 -5.87 6.47
C GLY A 182 -11.95 -6.89 5.43
N VAL A 183 -13.13 -6.64 4.83
CA VAL A 183 -13.65 -7.47 3.74
C VAL A 183 -12.76 -7.37 2.49
N ALA A 184 -12.29 -6.17 2.14
CA ALA A 184 -11.38 -5.98 0.99
C ALA A 184 -10.01 -6.68 1.17
N ILE A 185 -9.55 -6.84 2.41
CA ILE A 185 -8.35 -7.63 2.74
C ILE A 185 -8.63 -9.14 2.61
N LEU A 186 -9.80 -9.59 3.05
CA LEU A 186 -10.14 -11.02 3.08
C LEU A 186 -10.52 -11.58 1.70
N VAL A 187 -11.17 -10.76 0.87
CA VAL A 187 -11.67 -11.12 -0.47
C VAL A 187 -11.01 -10.20 -1.49
N PRO A 188 -9.72 -10.45 -1.82
CA PRO A 188 -8.99 -9.69 -2.83
C PRO A 188 -9.46 -9.98 -4.27
#